data_AF-A0AA86UEC0-F1
#
_entry.id   AF-A0AA86UEC0-F1
#
_cell.length_a   1.000
_cell.length_b   1.000
_cell.length_c   1.000
_cell.angle_alpha   90.00
_cell.angle_beta   90.00
_cell.angle_gamma   90.00
#
_symmetry.space_group_name_H-M   'P 1'
#
loop_
_entity.id
_entity.type
_entity.pdbx_description
1 polymer ?
#
loop_
_entity_poly.entity_id
_entity_poly.type
_entity_poly.pdbx_seq_one_letter_code
_entity_poly.pdbx_strand_id
1 'polypeptide(L)'
;MSQELVLRKMDSNIQLLQQVHDYVHQIQQLKFSSNVKLRWTAQENQLLEYALQAFGADIKRIQQMIISKTAKQIYFRIHYIKQKAQ
;
A
#
# COMPACT_ATOMS: atom_id res chain seq x y z
N MET A 1 8.01 -21.37 -43.26
CA MET A 1 8.30 -21.95 -41.93
C MET A 1 8.62 -20.91 -40.85
N SER A 2 9.09 -19.69 -41.20
CA SER A 2 9.52 -18.69 -40.21
C SER A 2 8.39 -17.92 -39.51
N GLN A 3 7.24 -17.73 -40.16
CA GLN A 3 6.14 -16.90 -39.62
C GLN A 3 5.35 -17.60 -38.49
N GLU A 4 5.10 -18.90 -38.61
CA GLU A 4 4.34 -19.67 -37.62
C GLU A 4 5.07 -19.75 -36.27
N LEU A 5 6.41 -19.86 -36.31
CA LEU A 5 7.25 -19.86 -35.11
C LEU A 5 7.26 -18.49 -34.41
N VAL A 6 7.17 -17.39 -35.17
CA VAL A 6 7.09 -16.04 -34.63
C VAL A 6 5.75 -15.82 -33.94
N LEU A 7 4.64 -16.25 -34.56
CA LEU A 7 3.29 -16.14 -33.98
C LEU A 7 3.18 -16.90 -32.65
N ARG A 8 3.66 -18.16 -32.58
CA ARG A 8 3.66 -18.94 -31.34
C ARG A 8 4.46 -18.30 -30.21
N LYS A 9 5.59 -17.67 -30.53
CA LYS A 9 6.39 -16.91 -29.55
C LYS A 9 5.66 -15.65 -29.08
N MET A 10 4.95 -14.95 -29.98
CA MET A 10 4.14 -13.79 -29.60
C MET A 10 2.99 -14.18 -28.68
N ASP A 11 2.26 -15.26 -28.97
CA ASP A 11 1.19 -15.76 -28.10
C ASP A 11 1.72 -16.13 -26.71
N SER A 12 2.89 -16.79 -26.66
CA SER A 12 3.55 -17.14 -25.39
C SER A 12 3.96 -15.89 -24.59
N ASN A 13 4.46 -14.87 -25.27
CA ASN A 13 4.84 -13.60 -24.63
C ASN A 13 3.62 -12.84 -24.10
N ILE A 14 2.52 -12.81 -24.85
CA ILE A 14 1.25 -12.19 -24.41
C ILE A 14 0.72 -12.92 -23.18
N GLN A 15 0.77 -14.26 -23.19
CA GLN A 15 0.33 -15.07 -22.06
C GLN A 15 1.17 -14.83 -20.79
N LEU A 16 2.49 -14.67 -20.94
CA LEU A 16 3.38 -14.34 -19.84
C LEU A 16 3.08 -12.94 -19.27
N LEU A 17 2.84 -11.95 -20.13
CA LEU A 17 2.47 -10.59 -19.69
C LEU A 17 1.14 -10.59 -18.92
N GLN A 18 0.17 -11.40 -19.36
CA GLN A 18 -1.11 -11.56 -18.66
C GLN A 18 -0.90 -12.15 -17.26
N GLN A 19 -0.09 -13.20 -17.12
CA GLN A 19 0.22 -13.78 -15.81
C GLN A 19 0.92 -12.80 -14.87
N VAL A 20 1.84 -11.99 -15.38
CA VAL A 20 2.51 -10.96 -14.58
C VAL A 20 1.51 -9.90 -14.11
N HIS A 21 0.59 -9.45 -14.98
CA HIS A 21 -0.46 -8.52 -14.62
C HIS A 21 -1.36 -9.06 -13.50
N ASP A 22 -1.82 -10.30 -13.64
CA ASP A 22 -2.72 -10.93 -12.67
C ASP A 22 -2.03 -11.14 -11.32
N TYR A 23 -0.74 -11.48 -11.32
CA TYR A 23 0.08 -11.59 -10.11
C TYR A 23 0.25 -10.25 -9.39
N VAL A 24 0.53 -9.17 -10.14
CA VAL A 24 0.63 -7.82 -9.56
C VAL A 24 -0.70 -7.39 -8.95
N HIS A 25 -1.81 -7.65 -9.63
CA HIS A 25 -3.15 -7.32 -9.14
C HIS A 25 -3.48 -8.11 -7.86
N GLN A 26 -3.12 -9.40 -7.80
CA GLN A 26 -3.30 -10.22 -6.60
C GLN A 26 -2.49 -9.68 -5.41
N ILE A 27 -1.23 -9.27 -5.61
CA ILE A 27 -0.42 -8.65 -4.55
C ILE A 27 -1.06 -7.35 -4.04
N GLN A 28 -1.61 -6.54 -4.94
CA GLN A 28 -2.29 -5.30 -4.56
C GLN A 28 -3.57 -5.57 -3.75
N GLN A 29 -4.36 -6.56 -4.15
CA GLN A 29 -5.56 -6.96 -3.40
C GLN A 29 -5.23 -7.52 -2.01
N LEU A 30 -4.15 -8.31 -1.88
CA LEU A 30 -3.68 -8.80 -0.58
C LEU A 30 -3.29 -7.65 0.37
N LYS A 31 -2.79 -6.53 -0.15
CA LYS A 31 -2.51 -5.33 0.66
C LYS A 31 -3.78 -4.61 1.11
N PHE A 32 -4.86 -4.66 0.32
CA PHE A 32 -6.08 -3.88 0.56
C PHE A 32 -7.18 -4.63 1.35
N SER A 33 -7.34 -5.95 1.18
CA SER A 33 -8.56 -6.65 1.60
C SER A 33 -8.66 -7.03 3.09
N SER A 34 -7.65 -6.77 3.94
CA SER A 34 -7.68 -7.27 5.33
C SER A 34 -7.11 -6.36 6.42
N ASN A 35 -6.59 -5.18 6.09
CA ASN A 35 -5.72 -4.45 7.04
C ASN A 35 -6.27 -3.16 7.64
N VAL A 36 -7.43 -2.64 7.24
CA VAL A 36 -7.99 -1.43 7.89
C VAL A 36 -8.48 -1.77 9.29
N LYS A 37 -7.59 -1.60 10.29
CA LYS A 37 -7.88 -1.88 11.70
C LYS A 37 -8.36 -0.60 12.38
N LEU A 38 -9.49 -0.68 13.09
CA LEU A 38 -10.04 0.45 13.85
C LEU A 38 -9.13 0.85 15.03
N ARG A 39 -8.53 -0.13 15.73
CA ARG A 39 -7.64 0.11 16.87
C ARG A 39 -6.22 0.42 16.42
N TRP A 40 -5.60 1.38 17.12
CA TRP A 40 -4.17 1.70 16.99
C TRP A 40 -3.36 0.81 17.93
N THR A 41 -2.36 0.09 17.41
CA THR A 41 -1.39 -0.64 18.23
C THR A 41 -0.28 0.30 18.73
N ALA A 42 0.49 -0.13 19.73
CA ALA A 42 1.64 0.62 20.21
C ALA A 42 2.66 0.86 19.09
N GLN A 43 2.96 -0.17 18.30
CA GLN A 43 3.87 -0.09 17.16
C GLN A 43 3.38 0.88 16.09
N GLU A 44 2.07 0.90 15.78
CA GLU A 44 1.50 1.86 14.82
C GLU A 44 1.61 3.30 15.33
N ASN A 45 1.49 3.53 16.65
CA ASN A 45 1.69 4.86 17.23
C ASN A 45 3.16 5.29 17.15
N GLN A 46 4.11 4.39 17.45
CA GLN A 46 5.54 4.68 17.31
C GLN A 46 5.90 4.99 15.85
N LEU A 47 5.34 4.23 14.90
CA LEU A 47 5.54 4.48 13.47
C LEU A 47 4.98 5.84 13.05
N LEU A 48 3.81 6.22 13.59
CA LEU A 48 3.20 7.53 13.35
C LEU A 48 4.06 8.66 13.89
N GLU A 49 4.58 8.55 15.11
CA GLU A 49 5.47 9.54 15.73
C GLU A 49 6.75 9.72 14.92
N TYR A 50 7.39 8.61 14.53
CA TYR A 50 8.57 8.63 13.67
C TYR A 50 8.27 9.28 12.30
N ALA A 51 7.17 8.91 11.67
CA ALA A 51 6.79 9.44 10.37
C ALA A 51 6.43 10.94 10.43
N LEU A 52 5.83 11.40 11.53
CA LEU A 52 5.59 12.83 11.79
C LEU A 52 6.90 13.61 11.96
N GLN A 53 7.90 13.03 12.62
CA GLN A 53 9.22 13.64 12.75
C GLN A 53 9.96 13.69 11.41
N ALA A 54 9.86 12.64 10.59
CA ALA A 54 10.57 12.54 9.32
C ALA A 54 9.93 13.33 8.16
N PHE A 55 8.59 13.32 8.07
CA PHE A 55 7.85 13.85 6.91
C PHE A 55 6.87 14.96 7.27
N GLY A 56 6.79 15.38 8.54
CA GLY A 56 5.77 16.32 8.98
C GLY A 56 4.36 15.76 8.81
N ALA A 57 3.40 16.60 8.44
CA ALA A 57 1.99 16.20 8.28
C ALA A 57 1.64 15.66 6.87
N ASP A 58 2.59 15.04 6.16
CA ASP A 58 2.33 14.41 4.86
C ASP A 58 1.58 13.08 5.04
N ILE A 59 0.25 13.18 5.10
CA ILE A 59 -0.64 12.04 5.38
C ILE A 59 -0.48 10.93 4.33
N LYS A 60 -0.21 11.26 3.06
CA LYS A 60 -0.07 10.25 2.00
C LYS A 60 1.19 9.40 2.23
N ARG A 61 2.32 10.03 2.56
CA ARG A 61 3.54 9.29 2.94
C ARG A 61 3.37 8.48 4.21
N ILE A 62 2.72 9.05 5.22
CA ILE A 62 2.45 8.33 6.47
C ILE A 62 1.56 7.10 6.21
N GLN A 63 0.54 7.21 5.34
CA GLN A 63 -0.34 6.10 4.98
C GLN A 63 0.40 4.96 4.26
N GLN A 64 1.42 5.28 3.47
CA GLN A 64 2.26 4.27 2.82
C GLN A 64 3.08 3.47 3.84
N MET A 65 3.42 4.05 4.99
CA MET A 65 4.10 3.35 6.09
C MET A 65 3.13 2.59 6.98
N ILE A 66 1.96 3.17 7.28
CA ILE A 66 0.91 2.59 8.12
C ILE A 66 -0.22 2.10 7.23
N ILE A 67 0.06 1.05 6.45
CA ILE A 67 -0.89 0.49 5.47
C ILE A 67 -2.20 0.01 6.08
N SER A 68 -2.21 -0.27 7.39
CA SER A 68 -3.36 -0.71 8.17
C SER A 68 -4.32 0.42 8.58
N LYS A 69 -4.01 1.66 8.22
CA LYS A 69 -4.81 2.84 8.55
C LYS A 69 -5.08 3.65 7.30
N THR A 70 -6.31 4.15 7.21
CA THR A 70 -6.69 5.09 6.15
C THR A 70 -6.11 6.48 6.45
N ALA A 71 -5.93 7.29 5.41
CA ALA A 71 -5.56 8.71 5.55
C ALA A 71 -6.46 9.45 6.56
N LYS A 72 -7.77 9.16 6.55
CA LYS A 72 -8.74 9.74 7.49
C LYS A 72 -8.46 9.34 8.95
N GLN A 73 -8.17 8.06 9.21
CA GLN A 73 -7.79 7.60 10.55
C GLN A 73 -6.48 8.21 11.03
N ILE A 74 -5.49 8.34 10.13
CA ILE A 74 -4.20 8.98 10.41
C ILE A 74 -4.42 10.45 10.78
N TYR A 75 -5.22 11.19 10.01
CA TYR A 75 -5.57 12.57 10.30
C TYR A 75 -6.16 12.72 11.71
N PHE A 76 -7.21 11.97 12.03
CA PHE A 76 -7.82 12.03 13.36
C PHE A 76 -6.84 11.67 14.48
N ARG A 77 -5.95 10.70 14.25
CA ARG A 77 -4.95 10.31 15.25
C ARG A 77 -3.95 11.43 15.53
N ILE A 78 -3.46 12.12 14.50
CA ILE A 78 -2.57 13.27 14.64
C ILE A 78 -3.25 14.37 15.47
N HIS A 79 -4.51 14.70 15.15
CA HIS A 79 -5.27 15.70 15.89
C HIS A 79 -5.52 15.31 17.36
N TYR A 80 -5.76 14.02 17.64
CA TYR A 80 -5.92 13.52 19.00
C TYR A 80 -4.62 13.62 19.81
N ILE A 81 -3.47 13.25 19.22
CA ILE A 81 -2.16 13.33 19.89
C ILE A 81 -1.81 14.78 20.22
N LYS A 82 -2.02 15.71 19.27
CA LYS A 82 -1.76 17.14 19.48
C LYS A 82 -2.59 17.75 20.61
N GLN A 83 -3.86 17.35 20.74
CA GLN A 83 -4.74 17.83 21.82
C GLN A 83 -4.38 17.28 23.20
N LYS A 84 -3.79 16.09 23.28
CA LYS A 84 -3.37 15.49 24.56
C LYS A 84 -2.01 16.03 25.07
N ALA A 85 -1.23 16.65 24.19
CA ALA A 85 0.09 17.22 24.52
C ALA A 85 0.01 18.66 25.07
N GLN A 86 -1.19 19.25 25.13
CA GLN A 86 -1.49 20.54 25.77
C GLN A 86 -2.11 20.31 27.15
#